data_AF-A0A6J3C9F1-F1
#
_entry.id   AF-A0A6J3C9F1-F1
#
_cell.length_a   1.000
_cell.length_b   1.000
_cell.length_c   1.000
_cell.angle_alpha   90.00
_cell.angle_beta   90.00
_cell.angle_gamma   90.00
#
_symmetry.space_group_name_H-M   'P 1'
#
loop_
_entity.id
_entity.type
_entity.pdbx_description
1 polymer ?
#
loop_
_entity_poly.entity_id
_entity_poly.type
_entity_poly.pdbx_seq_one_letter_code
_entity_poly.pdbx_strand_id
1 'polypeptide(L)'
;MAAIVQTVLLGDLMYVSVQLLSDTKQGSVLYVATPPTEPVALVSSLGMTTLLKAVVDGLGYNKYQDANLYGRDIRSLLQIFDRRYTENADHLTEIPEYTPVPVTTRSGIDYTYKTYDIQYVDNLLGPDPPLLTNLNISTTKQFFDPFILNKQINLRVTLKSDNIASTFKAWVEKSALAPTSDFFKIFHQIKSNKVTYCKEDSE
;
A
#
# COMPACT_ATOMS: atom_id res chain seq x y z
N MET A 1 37.26 -13.01 -3.93
CA MET A 1 36.03 -12.21 -3.75
C MET A 1 35.46 -12.58 -2.39
N ALA A 2 35.37 -11.61 -1.48
CA ALA A 2 34.87 -11.81 -0.12
C ALA A 2 33.51 -11.12 0.03
N ALA A 3 32.63 -11.63 0.89
CA ALA A 3 31.38 -10.97 1.23
C ALA A 3 31.48 -10.42 2.66
N ILE A 4 31.19 -9.13 2.83
CA ILE A 4 30.96 -8.54 4.14
C ILE A 4 29.47 -8.59 4.40
N VAL A 5 29.10 -9.19 5.52
CA VAL A 5 27.73 -9.20 6.04
C VAL A 5 27.75 -8.52 7.39
N GLN A 6 26.89 -7.53 7.57
CA GLN A 6 26.62 -6.93 8.88
C GLN A 6 25.14 -7.14 9.20
N THR A 7 24.84 -7.45 10.45
CA THR A 7 23.49 -7.63 10.93
C THR A 7 23.28 -6.84 12.21
N VAL A 8 22.09 -6.26 12.36
CA VAL A 8 21.67 -5.60 13.60
C VAL A 8 20.18 -5.83 13.80
N LEU A 9 19.78 -6.17 15.03
CA LEU A 9 18.38 -6.26 15.43
C LEU A 9 17.98 -4.93 16.07
N LEU A 10 16.97 -4.26 15.53
CA LEU A 10 16.42 -3.01 16.05
C LEU A 10 14.90 -3.12 16.14
N GLY A 11 14.38 -3.10 17.38
CA GLY A 11 12.98 -3.43 17.63
C GLY A 11 12.66 -4.85 17.12
N ASP A 12 11.59 -4.97 16.34
CA ASP A 12 11.11 -6.24 15.81
C ASP A 12 11.67 -6.58 14.42
N LEU A 13 12.66 -5.83 13.94
CA LEU A 13 13.24 -6.01 12.60
C LEU A 13 14.74 -6.30 12.66
N MET A 14 15.14 -7.31 11.89
CA MET A 14 16.54 -7.60 11.59
C MET A 14 16.95 -6.83 10.33
N TYR A 15 17.97 -6.00 10.46
CA TYR A 15 18.60 -5.30 9.37
C TYR A 15 19.87 -6.03 8.96
N VAL A 16 20.01 -6.32 7.67
CA VAL A 16 21.15 -7.01 7.08
C VAL A 16 21.71 -6.13 5.98
N SER A 17 23.03 -5.90 6.00
CA SER A 17 23.74 -5.30 4.88
C SER A 17 24.72 -6.30 4.29
N VAL A 18 24.65 -6.52 2.98
CA VAL A 18 25.56 -7.42 2.27
C VAL A 18 26.32 -6.65 1.20
N GLN A 19 27.65 -6.77 1.22
CA GLN A 19 28.53 -6.14 0.25
C GLN A 19 29.56 -7.13 -0.29
N LEU A 20 29.74 -7.18 -1.61
CA LEU A 20 30.83 -7.93 -2.24
C LEU A 20 32.08 -7.08 -2.33
N LEU A 21 33.20 -7.64 -1.91
CA LEU A 21 34.54 -7.08 -2.07
C LEU A 21 35.32 -7.88 -3.11
N SER A 22 35.88 -7.17 -4.09
CA SER A 22 36.98 -7.67 -4.90
C SER A 22 38.28 -6.97 -4.51
N ASP A 23 39.41 -7.54 -4.93
CA ASP A 23 40.73 -6.98 -4.65
C ASP A 23 40.95 -5.59 -5.28
N THR A 24 40.07 -5.18 -6.20
CA THR A 24 40.18 -3.94 -6.97
C THR A 24 39.02 -2.97 -6.78
N LYS A 25 37.85 -3.43 -6.32
CA LYS A 25 36.64 -2.61 -6.16
C LYS A 25 35.75 -3.09 -5.03
N GLN A 26 35.12 -2.12 -4.36
CA GLN A 26 33.99 -2.36 -3.48
C GLN A 26 32.70 -2.37 -4.30
N GLY A 27 31.92 -3.45 -4.20
CA GLY A 27 30.60 -3.54 -4.82
C GLY A 27 29.57 -2.69 -4.08
N SER A 28 28.41 -2.48 -4.72
CA SER A 28 27.27 -1.84 -4.06
C SER A 28 26.77 -2.68 -2.88
N VAL A 29 26.19 -2.01 -1.88
CA VAL A 29 25.62 -2.65 -0.68
C VAL A 29 24.14 -2.95 -0.92
N LEU A 30 23.73 -4.18 -0.65
CA LEU A 30 22.32 -4.55 -0.54
C LEU A 30 21.90 -4.40 0.93
N TYR A 31 20.90 -3.56 1.18
CA TYR A 31 20.27 -3.45 2.49
C TYR A 31 18.97 -4.22 2.51
N VAL A 32 18.75 -4.98 3.57
CA VAL A 32 17.58 -5.81 3.79
C VAL A 32 17.04 -5.56 5.18
N ALA A 33 15.73 -5.40 5.31
CA ALA A 33 15.02 -5.38 6.57
C ALA A 33 13.99 -6.50 6.58
N THR A 34 14.02 -7.36 7.58
CA THR A 34 13.12 -8.52 7.67
C THR A 34 12.68 -8.72 9.12
N PRO A 35 11.38 -8.93 9.39
CA PRO A 35 10.91 -9.41 10.68
C PRO A 35 11.44 -10.82 10.91
N PRO A 36 12.07 -11.11 12.05
CA PRO A 36 12.51 -12.46 12.37
C PRO A 36 11.34 -13.43 12.26
N THR A 37 11.57 -14.61 11.66
CA THR A 37 10.59 -15.70 11.50
C THR A 37 9.46 -15.48 10.48
N GLU A 38 9.36 -14.29 9.90
CA GLU A 38 8.34 -14.01 8.89
C GLU A 38 8.87 -14.16 7.46
N PRO A 39 8.07 -14.70 6.52
CA PRO A 39 8.48 -14.88 5.13
C PRO A 39 8.39 -13.58 4.32
N VAL A 40 8.88 -12.46 4.88
CA VAL A 40 8.91 -11.16 4.20
C VAL A 40 10.26 -10.48 4.40
N ALA A 41 10.77 -9.88 3.32
CA ALA A 41 12.01 -9.12 3.33
C ALA A 41 11.86 -7.87 2.46
N LEU A 42 12.16 -6.72 3.04
CA LEU A 42 12.22 -5.44 2.36
C LEU A 42 13.65 -5.18 1.92
N VAL A 43 13.85 -4.85 0.65
CA VAL A 43 15.20 -4.76 0.05
C VAL A 43 15.41 -3.41 -0.63
N SER A 44 16.63 -2.88 -0.56
CA SER A 44 16.96 -1.60 -1.19
C SER A 44 16.98 -1.65 -2.72
N SER A 45 17.20 -2.83 -3.32
CA SER A 45 17.19 -3.00 -4.77
C SER A 45 16.89 -4.44 -5.19
N LEU A 46 15.97 -4.60 -6.16
CA LEU A 46 15.68 -5.87 -6.83
C LEU A 46 16.71 -6.22 -7.92
N GLY A 47 17.55 -5.27 -8.33
CA GLY A 47 18.52 -5.48 -9.41
C GLY A 47 19.74 -6.33 -9.01
N MET A 48 19.95 -6.54 -7.71
CA MET A 48 21.11 -7.24 -7.15
C MET A 48 20.83 -8.75 -6.97
N THR A 49 20.44 -9.41 -8.06
CA THR A 49 19.89 -10.78 -8.04
C THR A 49 20.78 -11.84 -7.37
N THR A 50 22.10 -11.72 -7.50
CA THR A 50 23.07 -12.63 -6.86
C THR A 50 23.09 -12.48 -5.35
N LEU A 51 23.11 -11.24 -4.85
CA LEU A 51 23.05 -10.95 -3.42
C LEU A 51 21.70 -11.32 -2.83
N LEU A 52 20.61 -11.06 -3.55
CA LEU A 52 19.26 -11.43 -3.12
C LEU A 52 19.13 -12.94 -2.94
N LYS A 53 19.61 -13.74 -3.90
CA LYS A 53 19.61 -15.21 -3.78
C LYS A 53 20.40 -15.65 -2.55
N ALA A 54 21.60 -15.12 -2.34
CA ALA A 54 22.41 -15.46 -1.18
C ALA A 54 21.74 -15.10 0.16
N VAL A 55 21.03 -13.96 0.23
CA VAL A 55 20.25 -13.59 1.42
C VAL A 55 19.08 -14.54 1.62
N VAL A 56 18.33 -14.85 0.57
CA VAL A 56 17.16 -15.75 0.62
C VAL A 56 17.58 -17.15 1.07
N ASP A 57 18.66 -17.68 0.50
CA ASP A 57 19.26 -18.96 0.90
C ASP A 57 19.77 -18.90 2.35
N GLY A 58 20.41 -17.80 2.75
CA GLY A 58 20.92 -17.58 4.12
C GLY A 58 19.82 -17.44 5.17
N LEU A 59 18.64 -16.98 4.79
CA LEU A 59 17.44 -16.94 5.63
C LEU A 59 16.69 -18.29 5.66
N GLY A 60 17.13 -19.28 4.87
CA GLY A 60 16.55 -20.63 4.83
C GLY A 60 15.36 -20.79 3.87
N TYR A 61 15.18 -19.86 2.92
CA TYR A 61 14.14 -19.93 1.91
C TYR A 61 14.69 -20.35 0.54
N ASN A 62 13.88 -21.03 -0.27
CA ASN A 62 14.31 -21.54 -1.58
C ASN A 62 13.94 -20.64 -2.76
N LYS A 63 12.94 -19.77 -2.57
CA LYS A 63 12.34 -18.93 -3.61
C LYS A 63 11.89 -17.61 -3.00
N TYR A 64 11.87 -16.57 -3.81
CA TYR A 64 11.29 -15.28 -3.47
C TYR A 64 10.41 -14.78 -4.63
N GLN A 65 9.47 -13.90 -4.32
CA GLN A 65 8.61 -13.23 -5.29
C GLN A 65 8.55 -11.74 -4.96
N ASP A 66 8.57 -10.88 -5.98
CA ASP A 66 8.34 -9.45 -5.80
C ASP A 66 6.84 -9.19 -5.55
N ALA A 67 6.51 -8.64 -4.37
CA ALA A 67 5.16 -8.19 -4.03
C ALA A 67 4.71 -6.94 -4.82
N ASN A 68 5.59 -6.39 -5.68
CA ASN A 68 5.38 -5.14 -6.42
C ASN A 68 5.09 -3.94 -5.51
N LEU A 69 5.63 -4.00 -4.30
CA LEU A 69 5.44 -3.00 -3.27
C LEU A 69 6.66 -2.08 -3.21
N TYR A 70 6.45 -0.77 -3.31
CA TYR A 70 7.54 0.21 -3.35
C TYR A 70 7.20 1.40 -2.45
N GLY A 71 8.09 1.77 -1.55
CA GLY A 71 7.82 2.85 -0.62
C GLY A 71 9.09 3.33 0.06
N ARG A 72 8.95 4.42 0.80
CA ARG A 72 10.06 5.03 1.56
C ARG A 72 10.08 4.57 3.01
N ASP A 73 8.93 4.20 3.55
CA ASP A 73 8.74 3.87 4.95
C ASP A 73 8.51 2.37 5.15
N ILE A 74 9.36 1.75 5.97
CA ILE A 74 9.34 0.31 6.25
C ILE A 74 8.04 -0.09 6.94
N ARG A 75 7.59 0.69 7.93
CA ARG A 75 6.36 0.40 8.69
C ARG A 75 5.14 0.38 7.77
N SER A 76 5.01 1.40 6.92
CA SER A 76 3.94 1.51 5.93
C SER A 76 3.96 0.35 4.93
N LEU A 77 5.15 -0.08 4.49
CA LEU A 77 5.27 -1.23 3.59
C LEU A 77 4.80 -2.53 4.25
N LEU A 78 5.13 -2.75 5.51
CA LEU A 78 4.66 -3.91 6.27
C LEU A 78 3.14 -3.85 6.49
N GLN A 79 2.59 -2.68 6.82
CA GLN A 79 1.13 -2.45 6.96
C GLN A 79 0.35 -2.77 5.68
N ILE A 80 0.89 -2.37 4.52
CA ILE A 80 0.27 -2.69 3.23
C ILE A 80 0.38 -4.18 2.92
N PHE A 81 1.53 -4.79 3.21
CA PHE A 81 1.75 -6.20 2.91
C PHE A 81 0.81 -7.11 3.71
N ASP A 82 0.70 -6.87 5.02
CA ASP A 82 -0.17 -7.63 5.92
C ASP A 82 -0.82 -6.73 6.97
N ARG A 83 -2.13 -6.90 7.16
CA ARG A 83 -2.96 -6.19 8.14
C ARG A 83 -2.48 -6.41 9.57
N ARG A 84 -1.80 -7.53 9.87
CA ARG A 84 -1.22 -7.83 11.19
C ARG A 84 -0.24 -6.77 11.69
N TYR A 85 0.37 -6.01 10.78
CA TYR A 85 1.27 -4.89 11.10
C TYR A 85 0.55 -3.58 11.42
N THR A 86 -0.79 -3.60 11.47
CA THR A 86 -1.61 -2.46 11.86
C THR A 86 -2.07 -2.64 13.31
N GLU A 87 -1.67 -1.73 14.20
CA GLU A 87 -2.00 -1.79 15.64
C GLU A 87 -3.51 -1.87 15.91
N ASN A 88 -4.34 -1.30 15.03
CA ASN A 88 -5.80 -1.31 15.13
C ASN A 88 -6.44 -1.93 13.88
N ALA A 89 -6.09 -3.17 13.52
CA ALA A 89 -6.57 -3.80 12.27
C ALA A 89 -8.10 -3.98 12.17
N ASP A 90 -8.86 -3.78 13.24
CA ASP A 90 -10.31 -3.99 13.29
C ASP A 90 -11.08 -3.12 12.27
N HIS A 91 -10.68 -1.86 12.08
CA HIS A 91 -11.30 -0.98 11.06
C HIS A 91 -10.97 -1.40 9.61
N LEU A 92 -9.96 -2.26 9.42
CA LEU A 92 -9.59 -2.81 8.12
C LEU A 92 -10.34 -4.11 7.78
N THR A 93 -11.13 -4.66 8.71
CA THR A 93 -11.85 -5.92 8.47
C THR A 93 -12.94 -5.77 7.42
N GLU A 94 -13.78 -4.73 7.55
CA GLU A 94 -14.89 -4.43 6.65
C GLU A 94 -14.98 -2.93 6.37
N ILE A 95 -15.53 -2.58 5.20
CA ILE A 95 -15.81 -1.19 4.85
C ILE A 95 -17.17 -0.84 5.46
N PRO A 96 -17.27 0.16 6.36
CA PRO A 96 -18.53 0.53 6.99
C PRO A 96 -19.57 0.97 5.94
N GLU A 97 -20.85 0.73 6.23
CA GLU A 97 -21.93 1.18 5.36
C GLU A 97 -22.06 2.72 5.39
N TYR A 98 -22.18 3.32 4.20
CA TYR A 98 -22.33 4.77 4.08
C TYR A 98 -23.81 5.18 4.22
N THR A 99 -24.15 5.75 5.37
CA THR A 99 -25.51 6.16 5.76
C THR A 99 -25.51 7.61 6.25
N PRO A 100 -25.50 8.61 5.34
CA PRO A 100 -25.30 10.00 5.71
C PRO A 100 -26.44 10.51 6.59
N VAL A 101 -26.09 11.04 7.75
CA VAL A 101 -27.02 11.66 8.70
C VAL A 101 -26.60 13.11 8.98
N PRO A 102 -27.55 14.05 9.17
CA PRO A 102 -27.20 15.42 9.53
C PRO A 102 -26.39 15.44 10.83
N VAL A 103 -25.29 16.19 10.84
CA VAL A 103 -24.41 16.27 12.01
C VAL A 103 -24.62 17.59 12.72
N THR A 104 -24.77 17.56 14.04
CA THR A 104 -24.83 18.79 14.83
C THR A 104 -23.42 19.34 15.04
N THR A 105 -23.17 20.53 14.51
CA THR A 105 -21.89 21.25 14.65
C THR A 105 -22.07 22.46 15.57
N ARG A 106 -20.95 23.11 15.96
CA ARG A 106 -21.00 24.34 16.77
C ARG A 106 -21.76 25.49 16.09
N SER A 107 -21.83 25.50 14.76
CA SER A 107 -22.51 26.51 13.94
C SER A 107 -23.97 26.16 13.59
N GLY A 108 -24.47 25.00 14.03
CA GLY A 108 -25.80 24.51 13.69
C GLY A 108 -25.79 23.10 13.10
N ILE A 109 -26.90 22.68 12.52
CA ILE A 109 -27.04 21.35 11.91
C ILE A 109 -26.52 21.40 10.47
N ASP A 110 -25.56 20.52 10.15
CA ASP A 110 -25.02 20.34 8.81
C ASP A 110 -25.91 19.36 8.01
N TYR A 111 -26.76 19.91 7.14
CA TYR A 111 -27.57 19.14 6.20
C TYR A 111 -26.85 18.85 4.87
N THR A 112 -25.63 19.37 4.69
CA THR A 112 -24.80 19.11 3.50
C THR A 112 -24.00 17.82 3.63
N TYR A 113 -24.03 17.20 4.82
CA TYR A 113 -23.34 15.95 5.17
C TYR A 113 -21.81 16.04 5.09
N LYS A 114 -21.22 17.21 4.85
CA LYS A 114 -19.76 17.37 4.76
C LYS A 114 -19.03 16.87 6.01
N THR A 115 -19.59 17.16 7.18
CA THR A 115 -19.00 16.71 8.45
C THR A 115 -19.06 15.18 8.56
N TYR A 116 -20.15 14.57 8.10
CA TYR A 116 -20.31 13.11 8.06
C TYR A 116 -19.31 12.48 7.09
N ASP A 117 -19.17 13.04 5.88
CA ASP A 117 -18.27 12.53 4.84
C ASP A 117 -16.82 12.45 5.33
N ILE A 118 -16.36 13.51 6.00
CA ILE A 118 -15.01 13.56 6.57
C ILE A 118 -14.84 12.50 7.67
N GLN A 119 -15.81 12.39 8.58
CA GLN A 119 -15.78 11.39 9.65
C GLN A 119 -15.80 9.96 9.11
N TYR A 120 -16.62 9.70 8.09
CA TYR A 120 -16.69 8.40 7.43
C TYR A 120 -15.35 8.03 6.81
N VAL A 121 -14.72 8.95 6.06
CA VAL A 121 -13.41 8.71 5.44
C VAL A 121 -12.30 8.55 6.47
N ASP A 122 -12.33 9.32 7.55
CA ASP A 122 -11.37 9.18 8.65
C ASP A 122 -11.47 7.81 9.31
N ASN A 123 -12.68 7.31 9.55
CA ASN A 123 -12.88 5.96 10.08
C ASN A 123 -12.42 4.88 9.09
N LEU A 124 -12.62 5.11 7.79
CA LEU A 124 -12.23 4.18 6.74
C LEU A 124 -10.71 4.08 6.54
N LEU A 125 -10.00 5.20 6.64
CA LEU A 125 -8.53 5.26 6.55
C LEU A 125 -7.86 4.84 7.86
N GLY A 126 -8.54 5.04 8.99
CA GLY A 126 -8.01 4.78 10.31
C GLY A 126 -7.10 5.89 10.84
N PRO A 127 -6.62 5.75 12.09
CA PRO A 127 -5.84 6.79 12.77
C PRO A 127 -4.41 6.97 12.23
N ASP A 128 -3.82 5.91 11.66
CA ASP A 128 -2.45 5.89 11.14
C ASP A 128 -2.39 5.13 9.80
N PRO A 129 -2.92 5.72 8.71
CA PRO A 129 -2.93 5.06 7.41
C PRO A 129 -1.51 4.93 6.84
N PRO A 130 -1.21 3.85 6.09
CA PRO A 130 0.12 3.64 5.53
C PRO A 130 0.52 4.76 4.57
N LEU A 131 1.79 5.19 4.68
CA LEU A 131 2.36 6.22 3.83
C LEU A 131 2.61 5.68 2.41
N LEU A 132 1.65 5.98 1.53
CA LEU A 132 1.72 5.65 0.12
C LEU A 132 2.07 6.88 -0.70
N THR A 133 3.18 6.83 -1.45
CA THR A 133 3.57 7.94 -2.35
C THR A 133 3.15 7.74 -3.79
N ASN A 134 2.96 6.48 -4.20
CA ASN A 134 2.57 6.12 -5.55
C ASN A 134 1.49 5.04 -5.50
N LEU A 135 0.41 5.24 -6.25
CA LEU A 135 -0.65 4.25 -6.42
C LEU A 135 -0.97 4.12 -7.90
N ASN A 136 -0.77 2.93 -8.45
CA ASN A 136 -1.12 2.60 -9.82
C ASN A 136 -2.33 1.68 -9.83
N ILE A 137 -3.42 2.14 -10.42
CA ILE A 137 -4.66 1.39 -10.56
C ILE A 137 -4.83 1.12 -12.04
N SER A 138 -4.97 -0.15 -12.40
CA SER A 138 -5.42 -0.57 -13.73
C SER A 138 -6.75 -1.29 -13.58
N THR A 139 -7.74 -0.88 -14.35
CA THR A 139 -9.05 -1.53 -14.37
C THR A 139 -9.47 -1.79 -15.81
N THR A 140 -10.14 -2.92 -16.01
CA THR A 140 -10.78 -3.27 -17.27
C THR A 140 -12.25 -3.43 -16.99
N LYS A 141 -13.07 -2.50 -17.51
CA LYS A 141 -14.52 -2.53 -17.30
C LYS A 141 -15.27 -2.40 -18.61
N GLN A 142 -16.42 -3.08 -18.72
CA GLN A 142 -17.43 -2.74 -19.71
C GLN A 142 -18.07 -1.40 -19.30
N PHE A 143 -17.73 -0.36 -20.04
CA PHE A 143 -18.24 1.00 -19.78
C PHE A 143 -19.59 1.25 -20.43
N PHE A 144 -19.91 0.48 -21.46
CA PHE A 144 -21.14 0.58 -22.21
C PHE A 144 -21.95 -0.68 -22.03
N ASP A 145 -23.27 -0.56 -22.19
CA ASP A 145 -24.15 -1.70 -22.33
C ASP A 145 -23.59 -2.61 -23.44
N PRO A 146 -23.30 -3.90 -23.16
CA PRO A 146 -22.78 -4.83 -24.15
C PRO A 146 -23.68 -5.00 -25.37
N PHE A 147 -24.99 -4.70 -25.28
CA PHE A 147 -25.90 -4.66 -26.43
C PHE A 147 -25.64 -3.47 -27.36
N ILE A 148 -25.11 -2.37 -26.84
CA ILE A 148 -24.77 -1.16 -27.61
C ILE A 148 -23.32 -1.23 -28.12
N LEU A 149 -22.39 -1.60 -27.23
CA LEU A 149 -20.98 -1.72 -27.58
C LEU A 149 -20.30 -2.73 -26.66
N ASN A 150 -20.15 -3.96 -27.15
CA ASN A 150 -19.39 -5.02 -26.48
C ASN A 150 -17.88 -4.78 -26.61
N LYS A 151 -17.38 -3.72 -25.96
CA LYS A 151 -15.95 -3.42 -25.83
C LYS A 151 -15.59 -3.16 -24.39
N GLN A 152 -14.52 -3.83 -23.95
CA GLN A 152 -13.89 -3.54 -22.68
C GLN A 152 -13.02 -2.29 -22.80
N ILE A 153 -13.13 -1.38 -21.83
CA ILE A 153 -12.26 -0.22 -21.72
C ILE A 153 -11.24 -0.50 -20.62
N ASN A 154 -9.97 -0.32 -20.98
CA ASN A 154 -8.87 -0.35 -20.03
C ASN A 154 -8.61 1.07 -19.53
N LEU A 155 -8.81 1.31 -18.23
CA LEU A 155 -8.42 2.53 -17.57
C LEU A 155 -7.18 2.30 -16.73
N ARG A 156 -6.23 3.23 -16.81
CA ARG A 156 -5.05 3.25 -15.95
C ARG A 156 -4.96 4.61 -15.28
N VAL A 157 -4.91 4.61 -13.95
CA VAL A 157 -4.74 5.79 -13.12
C VAL A 157 -3.43 5.64 -12.36
N THR A 158 -2.56 6.65 -12.44
CA THR A 158 -1.33 6.72 -11.65
C THR A 158 -1.39 7.97 -10.79
N LEU A 159 -1.43 7.78 -9.47
CA LEU A 159 -1.43 8.84 -8.48
C LEU A 159 -0.05 8.93 -7.84
N LYS A 160 0.48 10.16 -7.76
CA LYS A 160 1.73 10.46 -7.09
C LYS A 160 1.52 11.63 -6.14
N SER A 161 1.83 11.41 -4.86
CA SER A 161 1.73 12.41 -3.80
C SER A 161 2.75 12.06 -2.71
N ASP A 162 3.07 12.98 -1.81
CA ASP A 162 3.86 12.64 -0.63
C ASP A 162 3.08 11.75 0.34
N ASN A 163 1.75 11.92 0.40
CA ASN A 163 0.84 11.09 1.18
C ASN A 163 -0.51 10.96 0.48
N ILE A 164 -0.78 9.79 -0.12
CA ILE A 164 -2.02 9.52 -0.87
C ILE A 164 -3.26 9.51 0.03
N ALA A 165 -3.19 8.97 1.25
CA ALA A 165 -4.33 8.95 2.17
C ALA A 165 -4.80 10.38 2.50
N SER A 166 -3.85 11.26 2.84
CA SER A 166 -4.14 12.69 3.10
C SER A 166 -4.69 13.41 1.85
N THR A 167 -4.20 13.02 0.66
CA THR A 167 -4.67 13.59 -0.61
C THR A 167 -6.12 13.20 -0.88
N PHE A 168 -6.49 11.94 -0.65
CA PHE A 168 -7.86 11.46 -0.79
C PHE A 168 -8.80 12.16 0.18
N LYS A 169 -8.40 12.31 1.45
CA LYS A 169 -9.17 13.08 2.43
C LYS A 169 -9.40 14.51 1.95
N ALA A 170 -8.35 15.20 1.50
CA ALA A 170 -8.47 16.57 0.99
C ALA A 170 -9.36 16.68 -0.26
N TRP A 171 -9.43 15.64 -1.09
CA TRP A 171 -10.36 15.61 -2.24
C TRP A 171 -11.81 15.44 -1.81
N VAL A 172 -12.09 14.67 -0.76
CA VAL A 172 -13.44 14.56 -0.20
C VAL A 172 -13.87 15.86 0.46
N GLU A 173 -12.99 16.49 1.25
CA GLU A 173 -13.24 17.80 1.85
C GLU A 173 -13.61 18.88 0.81
N LYS A 174 -13.01 18.79 -0.38
CA LYS A 174 -13.26 19.70 -1.51
C LYS A 174 -14.37 19.22 -2.47
N SER A 175 -15.07 18.13 -2.13
CA SER A 175 -16.10 17.51 -2.97
C SER A 175 -15.61 17.13 -4.38
N ALA A 176 -14.30 16.93 -4.55
CA ALA A 176 -13.69 16.43 -5.79
C ALA A 176 -13.75 14.90 -5.89
N LEU A 177 -13.90 14.23 -4.74
CA LEU A 177 -14.06 12.79 -4.64
C LEU A 177 -15.23 12.48 -3.69
N ALA A 178 -16.07 11.52 -4.06
CA ALA A 178 -17.13 11.04 -3.17
C ALA A 178 -16.53 10.16 -2.05
N PRO A 179 -17.07 10.19 -0.81
CA PRO A 179 -16.60 9.36 0.30
C PRO A 179 -16.73 7.85 0.02
N THR A 180 -17.65 7.45 -0.86
CA THR A 180 -17.90 6.06 -1.27
C THR A 180 -17.10 5.63 -2.51
N SER A 181 -16.15 6.45 -2.96
CA SER A 181 -15.38 6.17 -4.16
C SER A 181 -14.61 4.85 -4.07
N ASP A 182 -14.54 4.14 -5.19
CA ASP A 182 -13.78 2.89 -5.30
C ASP A 182 -12.28 3.09 -4.99
N PHE A 183 -11.74 4.33 -5.07
CA PHE A 183 -10.38 4.63 -4.61
C PHE A 183 -10.15 4.25 -3.14
N PHE A 184 -11.14 4.48 -2.26
CA PHE A 184 -11.03 4.11 -0.86
C PHE A 184 -11.12 2.60 -0.65
N LYS A 185 -11.94 1.90 -1.45
CA LYS A 185 -12.01 0.43 -1.41
C LYS A 185 -10.67 -0.19 -1.84
N ILE A 186 -10.11 0.33 -2.93
CA ILE A 186 -8.80 -0.07 -3.43
C ILE A 186 -7.73 0.19 -2.37
N PHE A 187 -7.76 1.36 -1.72
CA PHE A 187 -6.83 1.71 -0.66
C PHE A 187 -6.97 0.79 0.57
N HIS A 188 -8.20 0.44 0.97
CA HIS A 188 -8.50 -0.44 2.11
C HIS A 188 -8.09 -1.90 1.89
N GLN A 189 -8.10 -2.36 0.64
CA GLN A 189 -7.76 -3.74 0.25
C GLN A 189 -6.32 -3.88 -0.28
N ILE A 190 -5.53 -2.81 -0.26
CA ILE A 190 -4.25 -2.77 -0.94
C ILE A 190 -3.24 -3.72 -0.29
N LYS A 191 -2.65 -4.59 -1.12
CA LYS A 191 -1.47 -5.42 -0.77
C LYS A 191 -0.22 -5.07 -1.59
N SER A 192 -0.37 -4.16 -2.55
CA SER A 192 0.65 -3.77 -3.52
C SER A 192 0.37 -2.38 -4.06
N ASN A 193 1.41 -1.61 -4.40
CA ASN A 193 1.25 -0.26 -4.97
C ASN A 193 0.87 -0.29 -6.46
N LYS A 194 0.78 -1.49 -7.04
CA LYS A 194 0.20 -1.75 -8.35
C LYS A 194 -1.01 -2.65 -8.16
N VAL A 195 -2.19 -2.10 -8.38
CA VAL A 195 -3.46 -2.82 -8.19
C VAL A 195 -4.15 -2.98 -9.54
N THR A 196 -4.53 -4.22 -9.85
CA THR A 196 -5.52 -4.50 -10.88
C THR A 196 -6.88 -4.59 -10.20
N TYR A 197 -7.78 -3.66 -10.52
CA TYR A 197 -9.11 -3.61 -9.92
C TYR A 197 -10.16 -3.95 -10.97
N CYS A 198 -10.94 -4.99 -10.73
CA CYS A 198 -12.16 -5.27 -11.50
C CYS A 198 -13.31 -5.20 -10.50
N LYS A 199 -14.22 -4.24 -10.69
CA LYS A 199 -15.43 -4.19 -9.88
C LYS A 199 -16.30 -5.37 -10.30
N GLU A 200 -16.53 -6.32 -9.41
CA GLU A 200 -17.60 -7.30 -9.58
C GLU A 200 -18.91 -6.50 -9.63
N ASP A 201 -19.65 -6.63 -10.73
CA ASP A 201 -20.94 -5.97 -10.85
C ASP A 201 -21.83 -6.55 -9.76
N SER A 202 -22.17 -5.72 -8.78
CA SER A 202 -23.18 -6.04 -7.79
C SER A 202 -24.50 -6.16 -8.55
N GLU A 203 -25.12 -7.34 -8.51
CA GLU A 203 -26.47 -7.60 -9.03
C GLU A 203 -27.50 -6.57 -8.54
#